data_AF-A0A7J3U748-F1
#
_entry.id   AF-A0A7J3U748-F1
#
_cell.length_a   1.000
_cell.length_b   1.000
_cell.length_c   1.000
_cell.angle_alpha   90.00
_cell.angle_beta   90.00
_cell.angle_gamma   90.00
#
_symmetry.space_group_name_H-M   'P 1'
#
loop_
_entity.id
_entity.type
_entity.pdbx_description
1 polymer ?
#
loop_
_entity_poly.entity_id
_entity_poly.type
_entity_poly.pdbx_seq_one_letter_code
_entity_poly.pdbx_strand_id
1 'polypeptide(L)'
;DRIVPGKAMHGEQCGVGAIMMMYLHGGDWEEIRDALRKIGAPTTSKELHIPKRKIVEALTLAHTIRPERYTILGESGLTKDAAKVIAKRTGVI
;
A
#
# COMPACT_ATOMS: atom_id res chain seq x y z
N ASP A 1 6.94 3.55 7.27
CA ASP A 1 7.67 3.91 8.50
C ASP A 1 8.68 2.87 8.97
N ARG A 2 8.30 1.64 9.33
CA ARG A 2 9.27 0.63 9.85
C ARG A 2 10.31 0.14 8.83
N ILE A 3 9.92 -0.02 7.56
CA ILE A 3 10.76 -0.69 6.54
C ILE A 3 11.72 0.29 5.85
N VAL A 4 11.31 1.54 5.68
CA VAL A 4 12.12 2.60 5.08
C VAL A 4 11.87 3.91 5.83
N PRO A 5 12.49 4.12 7.01
CA PRO A 5 12.22 5.28 7.86
C PRO A 5 12.67 6.58 7.19
N GLY A 6 11.88 7.65 7.38
CA GLY A 6 12.21 9.02 6.94
C GLY A 6 12.17 9.28 5.43
N LYS A 7 11.73 8.31 4.62
CA LYS A 7 11.79 8.39 3.15
C LYS A 7 10.57 9.03 2.47
N ALA A 8 9.42 9.03 3.14
CA ALA A 8 8.18 9.64 2.67
C ALA A 8 7.36 10.09 3.89
N MET A 9 6.45 11.05 3.71
CA MET A 9 5.56 11.47 4.79
C MET A 9 4.56 10.37 5.16
N HIS A 10 4.12 10.33 6.41
CA HIS A 10 3.19 9.30 6.88
C HIS A 10 1.89 9.30 6.06
N GLY A 11 1.29 10.47 5.83
CA GLY A 11 0.05 10.61 5.05
C GLY A 11 0.18 10.11 3.61
N GLU A 12 1.32 10.36 2.96
CA GLU A 12 1.63 9.89 1.61
C GLU A 12 1.69 8.35 1.55
N GLN A 13 2.37 7.74 2.52
CA GLN A 13 2.43 6.28 2.65
C GLN A 13 1.04 5.68 2.90
N CYS A 14 0.25 6.31 3.77
CA CYS A 14 -1.13 5.91 4.04
C CYS A 14 -2.02 6.00 2.80
N GLY A 15 -1.89 7.07 2.01
CA GLY A 15 -2.65 7.24 0.77
C GLY A 15 -2.37 6.14 -0.25
N VAL A 16 -1.08 5.85 -0.50
CA VAL A 16 -0.69 4.75 -1.40
C VAL A 16 -1.14 3.39 -0.86
N GLY A 17 -1.08 3.19 0.47
CA GLY A 17 -1.63 2.00 1.12
C GLY A 17 -3.14 1.87 0.90
N ALA A 18 -3.89 2.96 1.05
CA ALA A 18 -5.35 2.99 0.90
C ALA A 18 -5.80 2.55 -0.50
N ILE A 19 -5.08 2.94 -1.55
CA ILE A 19 -5.33 2.47 -2.93
C ILE A 19 -5.33 0.92 -2.97
N MET A 20 -4.28 0.29 -2.43
CA MET A 20 -4.15 -1.18 -2.47
C MET A 20 -5.15 -1.88 -1.55
N MET A 21 -5.46 -1.30 -0.39
CA MET A 21 -6.45 -1.89 0.52
C MET A 21 -7.87 -1.78 -0.03
N MET A 22 -8.21 -0.66 -0.69
CA MET A 22 -9.52 -0.49 -1.32
C MET A 22 -9.75 -1.51 -2.44
N TYR A 23 -8.71 -1.79 -3.23
CA TYR A 23 -8.75 -2.86 -4.22
C TYR A 23 -9.08 -4.22 -3.59
N LEU A 24 -8.46 -4.55 -2.44
CA LEU A 24 -8.75 -5.80 -1.72
C LEU A 24 -10.17 -5.87 -1.16
N HIS A 25 -10.72 -4.73 -0.75
CA HIS A 25 -12.12 -4.63 -0.33
C HIS A 25 -13.11 -4.72 -1.52
N GLY A 26 -12.63 -4.73 -2.76
CA GLY A 26 -13.48 -4.74 -3.96
C GLY A 26 -14.15 -3.41 -4.25
N GLY A 27 -13.68 -2.32 -3.64
CA GLY A 27 -14.20 -0.97 -3.85
C GLY A 27 -13.46 -0.18 -4.94
N ASP A 28 -13.89 1.06 -5.13
CA ASP A 28 -13.30 1.97 -6.12
C ASP A 28 -11.96 2.56 -5.63
N TRP A 29 -10.89 1.84 -5.92
CA TRP A 29 -9.53 2.30 -5.63
C TRP A 29 -9.03 3.36 -6.62
N GLU A 30 -9.67 3.50 -7.78
CA GLU A 30 -9.31 4.49 -8.79
C GLU A 30 -9.74 5.88 -8.35
N GLU A 31 -10.92 6.01 -7.72
CA GLU A 31 -11.38 7.26 -7.11
C GLU A 31 -10.37 7.78 -6.07
N ILE A 32 -9.85 6.91 -5.18
CA ILE A 32 -8.82 7.28 -4.19
C ILE A 32 -7.54 7.74 -4.89
N ARG A 33 -7.07 6.98 -5.89
CA ARG A 33 -5.86 7.31 -6.66
C ARG A 33 -6.01 8.67 -7.33
N ASP A 34 -7.14 8.93 -7.96
CA ASP A 34 -7.35 10.13 -8.76
C ASP A 34 -7.56 11.35 -7.86
N ALA A 35 -8.20 11.18 -6.69
CA ALA A 35 -8.26 12.21 -5.65
C ALA A 35 -6.87 12.59 -5.13
N LEU A 36 -6.00 11.60 -4.85
CA LEU A 36 -4.62 11.86 -4.40
C LEU A 36 -3.81 12.58 -5.49
N ARG A 37 -3.90 12.15 -6.75
CA ARG A 37 -3.25 12.83 -7.88
C ARG A 37 -3.72 14.26 -8.03
N LYS A 38 -5.02 14.52 -7.89
CA LYS A 38 -5.62 15.86 -8.02
C LYS A 38 -5.03 16.86 -7.01
N ILE A 39 -4.67 16.41 -5.82
CA ILE A 39 -4.04 17.25 -4.78
C ILE A 39 -2.50 17.23 -4.83
N GLY A 40 -1.90 16.55 -5.81
CA GLY A 40 -0.44 16.43 -5.95
C GLY A 40 0.21 15.43 -5.00
N ALA A 41 -0.55 14.56 -4.35
CA ALA A 41 -0.03 13.51 -3.49
C ALA A 41 0.48 12.31 -4.32
N PRO A 42 1.52 11.59 -3.85
CA PRO A 42 2.07 10.43 -4.54
C PRO A 42 1.06 9.27 -4.58
N THR A 43 1.06 8.55 -5.70
CA THR A 43 0.23 7.35 -5.92
C THR A 43 1.04 6.10 -6.27
N THR A 44 2.34 6.26 -6.52
CA THR A 44 3.24 5.18 -6.92
C THR A 44 4.44 5.07 -5.97
N SER A 45 5.09 3.91 -5.98
CA SER A 45 6.32 3.71 -5.21
C SER A 45 7.45 4.64 -5.67
N LYS A 46 7.46 5.00 -6.96
CA LYS A 46 8.46 5.88 -7.56
C LYS A 46 8.32 7.30 -7.01
N GLU A 47 7.11 7.83 -6.93
CA GLU A 47 6.82 9.15 -6.37
C GLU A 47 7.11 9.20 -4.86
N LEU A 48 6.87 8.09 -4.15
CA LEU A 48 7.30 7.92 -2.75
C LEU A 48 8.82 7.76 -2.58
N HIS A 49 9.59 7.63 -3.66
CA HIS A 49 11.03 7.30 -3.63
C HIS A 49 11.34 5.97 -2.89
N ILE A 50 10.39 5.04 -2.86
CA ILE A 50 10.50 3.73 -2.21
C ILE A 50 10.68 2.64 -3.29
N PRO A 51 11.70 1.77 -3.17
CA PRO A 51 11.87 0.66 -4.09
C PRO A 51 10.65 -0.27 -4.11
N LYS A 52 10.21 -0.71 -5.29
CA LYS A 52 9.06 -1.62 -5.46
C LYS A 52 9.12 -2.85 -4.55
N ARG A 53 10.32 -3.42 -4.36
CA ARG A 53 10.55 -4.56 -3.44
C ARG A 53 10.13 -4.27 -1.99
N LYS A 54 10.31 -3.03 -1.52
CA LYS A 54 9.94 -2.60 -0.18
C LYS A 54 8.43 -2.40 -0.02
N ILE A 55 7.72 -2.02 -1.09
CA ILE A 55 6.24 -2.02 -1.09
C ILE A 55 5.71 -3.44 -0.92
N VAL A 56 6.23 -4.39 -1.71
CA VAL A 56 5.81 -5.80 -1.61
C VAL A 56 6.13 -6.37 -0.23
N GLU A 57 7.32 -6.13 0.30
CA GLU A 57 7.70 -6.52 1.67
C GLU A 57 6.75 -5.92 2.71
N ALA A 58 6.40 -4.63 2.59
CA ALA A 58 5.46 -3.97 3.50
C ALA A 58 4.08 -4.62 3.51
N LEU A 59 3.54 -4.96 2.33
CA LEU A 59 2.24 -5.64 2.22
C LEU A 59 2.24 -7.01 2.90
N THR A 60 3.32 -7.78 2.76
CA THR A 60 3.44 -9.10 3.40
C THR A 60 3.53 -9.02 4.92
N LEU A 61 4.13 -7.94 5.46
CA LEU A 61 4.36 -7.77 6.90
C LEU A 61 3.27 -6.93 7.59
N ALA A 62 2.40 -6.24 6.86
CA ALA A 62 1.47 -5.26 7.44
C ALA A 62 0.54 -5.85 8.52
N HIS A 63 0.09 -7.10 8.35
CA HIS A 63 -0.77 -7.80 9.32
C HIS A 63 -0.09 -8.05 10.68
N THR A 64 1.24 -8.11 10.74
CA THR A 64 1.98 -8.37 11.99
C THR A 64 2.23 -7.13 12.84
N ILE A 65 1.89 -5.93 12.33
CA ILE A 65 2.15 -4.66 13.03
C ILE A 65 1.28 -4.56 14.29
N ARG A 66 0.03 -5.00 14.19
CA ARG A 66 -0.99 -5.03 15.25
C ARG A 66 -1.79 -6.32 15.15
N PRO A 67 -1.22 -7.46 15.60
CA PRO A 67 -1.83 -8.77 15.41
C PRO A 67 -3.20 -8.90 16.09
N GLU A 68 -3.49 -8.07 17.10
CA GLU A 68 -4.79 -8.00 17.77
C GLU A 68 -5.89 -7.33 16.93
N ARG A 69 -5.52 -6.68 15.82
CA ARG A 69 -6.43 -5.91 14.96
C ARG A 69 -6.70 -6.64 13.66
N TYR A 70 -7.91 -7.21 13.55
CA TYR A 70 -8.36 -7.79 12.29
C TYR A 70 -8.52 -6.72 11.19
N THR A 71 -8.10 -7.06 9.97
CA THR A 71 -8.20 -6.22 8.76
C THR A 71 -8.48 -7.09 7.53
N ILE A 72 -8.61 -6.48 6.34
CA ILE A 72 -8.75 -7.20 5.06
C ILE A 72 -7.57 -8.11 4.72
N LEU A 73 -6.41 -7.90 5.38
CA LEU A 73 -5.24 -8.76 5.20
C LEU A 73 -5.35 -10.09 5.96
N GLY A 74 -6.38 -10.27 6.79
CA GLY A 74 -6.59 -11.46 7.60
C GLY A 74 -5.49 -11.71 8.62
N GLU A 75 -5.47 -12.92 9.18
CA GLU A 75 -4.51 -13.34 10.21
C GLU A 75 -3.18 -13.80 9.64
N SER A 76 -3.17 -14.39 8.43
CA SER A 76 -1.98 -14.91 7.77
C SER A 76 -1.29 -13.91 6.83
N GLY A 77 -1.92 -12.75 6.60
CA GLY A 77 -1.42 -11.76 5.65
C GLY A 77 -1.47 -12.21 4.19
N LEU A 78 -0.79 -11.43 3.35
CA LEU A 78 -0.65 -11.71 1.92
C LEU A 78 0.61 -12.54 1.64
N THR A 79 0.51 -13.48 0.72
CA THR A 79 1.70 -14.07 0.10
C THR A 79 2.45 -13.01 -0.73
N LYS A 80 3.74 -13.22 -0.94
CA LYS A 80 4.57 -12.33 -1.77
C LYS A 80 4.02 -12.16 -3.19
N ASP A 81 3.49 -13.23 -3.77
CA ASP A 81 2.90 -13.19 -5.12
C ASP A 81 1.59 -12.42 -5.13
N ALA A 82 0.70 -12.64 -4.15
CA ALA A 82 -0.52 -11.85 -4.01
C ALA A 82 -0.21 -10.35 -3.84
N ALA A 83 0.73 -10.02 -2.95
CA ALA A 83 1.18 -8.64 -2.73
C ALA A 83 1.72 -7.99 -4.03
N LYS A 84 2.51 -8.74 -4.81
CA LYS A 84 3.04 -8.27 -6.11
C LYS A 84 1.93 -8.08 -7.14
N VAL A 85 0.93 -8.97 -7.17
CA VAL A 85 -0.22 -8.86 -8.08
C VAL A 85 -1.05 -7.62 -7.74
N ILE A 86 -1.39 -7.41 -6.47
CA ILE A 86 -2.18 -6.26 -6.02
C ILE A 86 -1.46 -4.95 -6.37
N ALA A 87 -0.20 -4.82 -5.96
CA ALA A 87 0.57 -3.60 -6.18
C ALA A 87 0.74 -3.25 -7.67
N LYS A 88 0.82 -4.27 -8.55
CA LYS A 88 0.83 -4.06 -10.01
C LYS A 88 -0.53 -3.69 -10.56
N ARG A 89 -1.60 -4.39 -10.14
CA ARG A 89 -2.96 -4.14 -10.61
C ARG A 89 -3.43 -2.72 -10.28
N THR A 90 -3.04 -2.21 -9.11
CA THR A 90 -3.35 -0.84 -8.71
C THR A 90 -2.39 0.22 -9.24
N GLY A 91 -1.36 -0.17 -10.01
CA GLY A 91 -0.37 0.75 -10.55
C GLY A 91 0.57 1.38 -9.52
N VAL A 92 0.58 0.87 -8.28
CA VAL A 92 1.49 1.35 -7.22
C VAL A 92 2.94 0.98 -7.54
N ILE A 93 3.20 -0.19 -8.15
CA ILE A 93 4.52 -0.61 -8.61
C ILE A 93 4.57 -0.95 -10.10
#